data_AF-A0A7X1GYR0-F1
#
_entry.id   AF-A0A7X1GYR0-F1
#
_cell.length_a   1.000
_cell.length_b   1.000
_cell.length_c   1.000
_cell.angle_alpha   90.00
_cell.angle_beta   90.00
_cell.angle_gamma   90.00
#
_symmetry.space_group_name_H-M   'P 1'
#
loop_
_entity.id
_entity.type
_entity.pdbx_description
1 polymer ?
#
loop_
_entity_poly.entity_id
_entity_poly.type
_entity_poly.pdbx_seq_one_letter_code
_entity_poly.pdbx_strand_id
1 'polypeptide(L)'
;MDAHSAMVMAQGFTRKQVKSILDDVDGSDLIDKKTKKLLHLAEKTTRYAYKVTEEDIKTLKTDGCSEEEIFEAVAVTSLFNYMDRMADALGAPVEGFQEMMAQMAGE
;
A
#
# COMPACT_ATOMS: atom_id res chain seq x y z
N MET A 1 -13.71 6.48 4.86
CA MET A 1 -12.56 6.71 3.94
C MET A 1 -11.33 6.62 4.81
N ASP A 2 -10.40 5.71 4.55
CA ASP A 2 -9.21 5.61 5.40
C ASP A 2 -8.29 6.84 5.22
N ALA A 3 -7.51 7.13 6.26
CA ALA A 3 -6.63 8.30 6.31
C ALA A 3 -5.60 8.34 5.17
N HIS A 4 -5.17 7.18 4.68
CA HIS A 4 -4.14 7.08 3.65
C HIS A 4 -4.69 7.35 2.26
N SER A 5 -5.90 6.88 1.96
CA SER A 5 -6.65 7.29 0.78
C SER A 5 -6.82 8.81 0.75
N ALA A 6 -7.14 9.44 1.88
CA ALA A 6 -7.25 10.90 2.01
C ALA A 6 -5.94 11.63 1.64
N MET A 7 -4.79 11.11 2.08
CA MET A 7 -3.47 11.67 1.73
C MET A 7 -3.17 11.56 0.23
N VAL A 8 -3.45 10.42 -0.40
CA VAL A 8 -3.25 10.25 -1.85
C VAL A 8 -4.15 11.20 -2.65
N MET A 9 -5.39 11.42 -2.20
CA MET A 9 -6.27 12.39 -2.86
C MET A 9 -5.82 13.84 -2.66
N ALA A 10 -5.21 14.17 -1.51
CA ALA A 10 -4.60 15.48 -1.30
C ALA A 10 -3.44 15.77 -2.29
N GLN A 11 -2.87 14.73 -2.90
CA GLN A 11 -1.86 14.83 -3.95
C GLN A 11 -2.44 14.94 -5.37
N GLY A 12 -3.77 15.02 -5.50
CA GLY A 12 -4.45 15.27 -6.78
C GLY A 12 -5.14 14.07 -7.40
N PHE A 13 -5.09 12.89 -6.77
CA PHE A 13 -5.88 11.75 -7.21
C PHE A 13 -7.35 11.90 -6.78
N THR A 14 -8.27 11.42 -7.62
CA THR A 14 -9.67 11.27 -7.22
C THR A 14 -9.88 9.95 -6.48
N ARG A 15 -10.92 9.85 -5.65
CA ARG A 15 -11.32 8.58 -5.01
C ARG A 15 -11.46 7.43 -6.01
N LYS A 16 -12.03 7.71 -7.20
CA LYS A 16 -12.22 6.70 -8.25
C LYS A 16 -10.88 6.21 -8.80
N GLN A 17 -9.91 7.11 -8.97
CA GLN A 17 -8.56 6.77 -9.41
C GLN A 17 -7.80 5.96 -8.34
N VAL A 18 -7.89 6.36 -7.07
CA VAL A 18 -7.30 5.60 -5.96
C VAL A 18 -7.89 4.19 -5.94
N LYS A 19 -9.22 4.07 -6.01
CA LYS A 19 -9.89 2.77 -6.06
C LYS A 19 -9.45 1.93 -7.27
N SER A 20 -9.33 2.51 -8.46
CA SER A 20 -8.88 1.75 -9.63
C SER A 20 -7.43 1.25 -9.50
N ILE A 21 -6.55 2.01 -8.84
CA ILE A 21 -5.18 1.55 -8.56
C ILE A 21 -5.19 0.38 -7.57
N LEU A 22 -6.01 0.46 -6.53
CA LEU A 22 -6.12 -0.60 -5.52
C LEU A 22 -6.77 -1.88 -6.06
N ASP A 23 -7.76 -1.74 -6.95
CA ASP A 23 -8.45 -2.87 -7.57
C ASP A 23 -7.53 -3.58 -8.61
N ASP A 24 -6.66 -2.85 -9.33
CA ASP A 24 -5.69 -3.40 -10.28
C ASP A 24 -4.44 -2.49 -10.43
N VAL A 25 -3.37 -2.82 -9.70
CA VAL A 25 -2.09 -2.09 -9.74
C VAL A 25 -1.41 -2.25 -11.11
N ASP A 26 -1.45 -3.44 -11.69
CA ASP A 26 -0.70 -3.76 -12.91
C ASP A 26 -1.34 -3.15 -14.16
N GLY A 27 -2.67 -3.15 -14.23
CA GLY A 27 -3.43 -2.54 -15.32
C GLY A 27 -3.59 -1.02 -15.23
N SER A 28 -3.17 -0.38 -14.14
CA SER A 28 -3.35 1.06 -13.95
C SER A 28 -2.39 1.91 -14.79
N ASP A 29 -2.90 2.79 -15.65
CA ASP A 29 -2.10 3.79 -16.37
C ASP A 29 -1.81 5.06 -15.54
N LEU A 30 -2.28 5.10 -14.29
CA LEU A 30 -2.17 6.28 -13.41
C LEU A 30 -0.86 6.34 -12.64
N ILE A 31 -0.08 5.25 -12.65
CA ILE A 31 1.21 5.12 -11.97
C ILE A 31 2.22 4.48 -12.92
N ASP A 32 3.48 4.89 -12.81
CA ASP A 32 4.51 4.39 -13.71
C ASP A 32 4.94 2.94 -13.37
N LYS A 33 5.69 2.34 -14.29
CA LYS A 33 6.19 0.95 -14.15
C LYS A 33 7.05 0.77 -12.90
N LYS A 34 7.79 1.81 -12.49
CA LYS A 34 8.70 1.74 -11.35
C LYS A 34 7.92 1.71 -10.04
N THR A 35 6.91 2.55 -9.92
CA THR A 35 5.96 2.62 -8.80
C THR A 35 5.24 1.28 -8.64
N LYS A 36 4.76 0.67 -9.73
CA LYS A 36 4.16 -0.68 -9.69
C LYS A 36 5.10 -1.71 -9.07
N LYS A 37 6.37 -1.71 -9.47
CA LYS A 37 7.38 -2.64 -8.93
C LYS A 37 7.67 -2.42 -7.44
N LEU A 38 7.72 -1.17 -6.99
CA LEU A 38 7.87 -0.86 -5.56
C LEU A 38 6.63 -1.28 -4.76
N LEU A 39 5.43 -1.14 -5.32
CA LEU A 39 4.20 -1.64 -4.70
C LEU A 39 4.18 -3.18 -4.60
N HIS A 40 4.69 -3.89 -5.61
CA HIS A 40 4.87 -5.34 -5.53
C HIS A 40 5.89 -5.76 -4.46
N LEU A 41 6.98 -5.00 -4.28
CA LEU A 41 7.90 -5.21 -3.16
C LEU A 41 7.21 -4.98 -1.82
N ALA A 42 6.37 -3.94 -1.70
CA ALA A 42 5.60 -3.65 -0.50
C ALA A 42 4.62 -4.78 -0.16
N GLU A 43 3.90 -5.32 -1.16
CA GLU A 43 3.02 -6.48 -0.97
C GLU A 43 3.81 -7.72 -0.51
N LYS A 44 4.91 -8.04 -1.22
CA LYS A 44 5.76 -9.19 -0.88
C LYS A 44 6.34 -9.06 0.52
N THR A 45 6.79 -7.86 0.91
CA THR A 45 7.29 -7.57 2.25
C THR A 45 6.20 -7.76 3.30
N THR A 46 4.98 -7.27 3.04
CA THR A 46 3.84 -7.41 3.95
C THR A 46 3.43 -8.86 4.19
N ARG A 47 3.37 -9.67 3.13
CA ARG A 47 2.84 -11.05 3.19
C ARG A 47 3.91 -12.10 3.43
N TYR A 48 5.11 -11.88 2.91
CA TYR A 48 6.17 -12.89 2.79
C TYR A 48 7.57 -12.27 2.93
N ALA A 49 7.80 -11.35 3.87
CA ALA A 49 9.13 -10.73 4.10
C ALA A 49 10.29 -11.73 4.12
N TYR A 50 10.10 -12.90 4.74
CA TYR A 50 11.08 -13.99 4.82
C TYR A 50 11.44 -14.63 3.46
N LYS A 51 10.73 -14.29 2.39
CA LYS A 51 11.00 -14.71 1.00
C LYS A 51 11.53 -13.58 0.12
N VAL A 52 11.76 -12.39 0.67
CA VAL A 52 12.44 -11.32 -0.07
C VAL A 52 13.92 -11.70 -0.17
N THR A 53 14.44 -11.81 -1.38
CA THR A 53 15.81 -12.26 -1.68
C THR A 53 16.64 -11.15 -2.30
N GLU A 54 17.96 -11.36 -2.36
CA GLU A 54 18.87 -10.47 -3.11
C GLU A 54 18.50 -10.35 -4.59
N GLU A 55 17.92 -11.40 -5.18
CA GLU A 55 17.49 -11.40 -6.58
C GLU A 55 16.32 -10.45 -6.82
N ASP A 56 15.37 -10.36 -5.88
CA ASP A 56 14.29 -9.37 -5.97
C ASP A 56 14.85 -7.95 -6.00
N ILE A 57 15.77 -7.65 -5.08
CA ILE A 57 16.41 -6.33 -4.97
C ILE A 57 17.23 -6.02 -6.23
N LYS A 58 18.00 -6.99 -6.73
CA LYS A 58 18.78 -6.83 -7.96
C LYS A 58 17.88 -6.57 -9.17
N THR A 59 16.74 -7.25 -9.26
CA THR A 59 15.77 -7.05 -10.34
C THR A 59 15.25 -5.61 -10.32
N LEU A 60 14.83 -5.11 -9.16
CA LEU A 60 14.39 -3.72 -9.00
C LEU A 60 15.44 -2.69 -9.42
N LYS A 61 16.70 -2.90 -9.04
CA LYS A 61 17.82 -2.04 -9.47
C LYS A 61 18.04 -2.08 -10.97
N THR A 62 17.98 -3.27 -11.57
CA THR A 62 18.10 -3.47 -13.03
C THR A 62 16.98 -2.75 -13.79
N ASP A 63 15.81 -2.64 -13.17
CA ASP A 63 14.65 -1.93 -13.68
C ASP A 63 14.66 -0.42 -13.45
N GLY A 64 15.74 0.13 -12.86
CA GLY A 64 15.93 1.56 -12.67
C GLY A 64 15.43 2.13 -11.35
N CYS A 65 15.11 1.28 -10.35
CA CYS A 65 14.88 1.74 -8.97
C CYS A 65 16.21 2.08 -8.32
N SER A 66 16.29 3.25 -7.67
CA SER A 66 17.49 3.60 -6.87
C SER A 66 17.53 2.81 -5.55
N GLU A 67 18.68 2.79 -4.89
CA GLU A 67 18.80 2.14 -3.58
C GLU A 67 17.93 2.84 -2.53
N GLU A 68 17.85 4.17 -2.60
CA GLU A 68 17.02 5.01 -1.74
C GLU A 68 15.54 4.69 -1.93
N GLU A 69 15.06 4.57 -3.18
CA GLU A 69 13.66 4.24 -3.47
C GLU A 69 13.27 2.85 -2.95
N ILE A 70 14.17 1.87 -3.08
CA ILE A 70 13.96 0.52 -2.54
C ILE A 70 13.94 0.55 -1.01
N PHE A 71 14.87 1.27 -0.40
CA PHE A 71 14.94 1.44 1.05
C PHE A 71 13.67 2.11 1.59
N GLU A 72 13.23 3.20 0.98
CA GLU A 72 12.01 3.92 1.36
C GLU A 72 10.78 3.01 1.25
N ALA A 73 10.65 2.23 0.17
CA ALA A 73 9.55 1.29 0.01
C ALA A 73 9.51 0.26 1.16
N VAL A 74 10.65 -0.32 1.53
CA VAL A 74 10.74 -1.29 2.63
C VAL A 74 10.47 -0.62 3.98
N ALA A 75 11.04 0.56 4.23
CA ALA A 75 10.89 1.29 5.48
C ALA A 75 9.45 1.72 5.72
N VAL A 76 8.80 2.33 4.72
CA VAL A 76 7.40 2.74 4.78
C VAL A 76 6.52 1.51 4.99
N THR A 77 6.68 0.47 4.18
CA THR A 77 5.91 -0.78 4.32
C THR A 77 6.04 -1.38 5.72
N SER A 78 7.26 -1.43 6.26
CA SER A 78 7.52 -1.97 7.60
C SER A 78 6.87 -1.14 8.71
N LEU A 79 6.89 0.19 8.58
CA LEU A 79 6.23 1.09 9.52
C LEU A 79 4.72 0.88 9.53
N PHE A 80 4.08 0.82 8.36
CA PHE A 80 2.65 0.51 8.23
C PHE A 80 2.31 -0.83 8.85
N ASN A 81 3.08 -1.87 8.52
CA ASN A 81 2.96 -3.18 9.11
C ASN A 81 3.05 -3.18 10.65
N TYR A 82 3.91 -2.35 11.23
CA TYR A 82 3.97 -2.17 12.69
C TYR A 82 2.71 -1.46 13.22
N MET A 83 2.31 -0.34 12.61
CA MET A 83 1.16 0.46 13.03
C MET A 83 -0.14 -0.33 12.96
N ASP A 84 -0.38 -1.07 11.86
CA ASP A 84 -1.57 -1.91 11.67
C ASP A 84 -1.65 -2.97 12.78
N ARG A 85 -0.54 -3.67 13.06
CA ARG A 85 -0.47 -4.66 14.14
C ARG A 85 -0.75 -4.05 15.51
N MET A 86 -0.24 -2.86 15.79
CA MET A 86 -0.49 -2.14 17.04
C MET A 86 -1.96 -1.74 17.16
N ALA A 87 -2.54 -1.18 16.10
CA ALA A 87 -3.94 -0.76 16.05
C ALA A 87 -4.87 -1.96 16.24
N ASP A 88 -4.67 -3.03 15.47
CA ASP A 88 -5.48 -4.24 15.53
C ASP A 88 -5.38 -4.94 16.89
N ALA A 89 -4.16 -5.08 17.44
CA ALA A 89 -3.95 -5.79 18.71
C ALA A 89 -4.49 -5.02 19.93
N LEU A 90 -4.48 -3.69 19.88
CA LEU A 90 -5.01 -2.84 20.96
C LEU A 90 -6.51 -2.53 20.80
N GLY A 91 -7.14 -3.02 19.73
CA GLY A 91 -8.56 -2.79 19.46
C GLY A 91 -8.87 -1.34 19.09
N ALA A 92 -7.95 -0.65 18.42
CA ALA A 92 -8.23 0.65 17.85
C ALA A 92 -9.48 0.56 16.96
N PRO A 93 -10.41 1.52 17.02
CA PRO A 93 -11.62 1.47 16.21
C PRO A 93 -11.22 1.47 14.74
N VAL A 94 -11.72 0.48 13.99
CA VAL A 94 -11.47 0.38 12.55
C VAL A 94 -12.01 1.63 11.87
N GLU A 95 -11.17 2.32 11.09
CA GLU A 95 -11.56 3.54 10.38
C GLU A 95 -12.76 3.25 9.47
N GLY A 96 -13.86 3.99 9.64
CA GLY A 96 -15.09 3.77 8.88
C GLY A 96 -15.97 2.61 9.38
N PHE A 97 -15.65 1.94 10.50
CA PHE A 97 -16.48 0.87 11.08
C PHE A 97 -17.93 1.31 11.33
N GLN A 98 -18.13 2.53 11.82
CA GLN A 98 -19.45 3.12 12.03
C GLN A 98 -20.22 3.30 10.71
N GLU A 99 -19.54 3.72 9.64
CA GLU A 99 -20.12 3.88 8.29
C GLU A 99 -20.46 2.51 7.68
N MET A 100 -19.59 1.50 7.84
CA MET A 100 -19.79 0.13 7.39
C MET A 100 -21.00 -0.53 8.11
N MET A 101 -21.06 -0.40 9.43
CA MET A 101 -22.19 -0.94 10.22
C MET A 101 -23.51 -0.24 9.88
N ALA A 102 -23.49 1.08 9.60
CA ALA A 102 -24.66 1.81 9.14
C ALA A 102 -25.15 1.36 7.75
N GLN A 103 -24.24 1.01 6.84
CA GLN A 103 -24.60 0.43 5.53
C GLN A 103 -25.19 -0.97 5.68
N MET A 104 -24.62 -1.82 6.54
CA MET A 104 -25.13 -3.17 6.80
C MET A 104 -26.47 -3.21 7.55
N ALA A 105 -26.77 -2.19 8.37
CA ALA A 105 -28.05 -2.07 9.07
C ALA A 105 -29.16 -1.44 8.21
N GLY A 106 -28.82 -0.95 7.02
CA GLY A 106 -29.73 -0.32 6.06
C GLY A 106 -30.13 -1.20 4.87
N GLU A 107 -29.69 -2.46 4.84
CA GLU A 107 -30.16 -3.55 3.94
C GLU A 107 -31.04 -4.54 4.72
#